data_AF-A0A450WLI6-F1
#
_entry.id   AF-A0A450WLI6-F1
#
_cell.length_a   1.000
_cell.length_b   1.000
_cell.length_c   1.000
_cell.angle_alpha   90.00
_cell.angle_beta   90.00
_cell.angle_gamma   90.00
#
_symmetry.space_group_name_H-M   'P 1'
#
loop_
_entity.id
_entity.type
_entity.pdbx_description
1 polymer ?
#
loop_
_entity_poly.entity_id
_entity_poly.type
_entity_poly.pdbx_seq_one_letter_code
_entity_poly.pdbx_strand_id
1 'polypeptide(L)'
;MVKQTIRVVKQVLPQACIVSGGPHPTAYGDALLSAMSELDFLFFGEAEEGFPKLGRLLRENGTNTIDFSLLGDIPGLIYRNDKGLVRKNKQSFEKNLDALVQHTGNILDNESILNNWLTKPKGK
;
A
#
# COMPACT_ATOMS: atom_id res chain seq x y z
N MET A 1 1.56 -6.76 16.34
CA MET A 1 1.71 -5.29 16.23
C MET A 1 0.89 -4.72 15.06
N VAL A 2 1.14 -5.13 13.80
CA VAL A 2 0.43 -4.61 12.60
C VAL A 2 -1.11 -4.70 12.68
N LYS A 3 -1.66 -5.82 13.17
CA LYS A 3 -3.11 -5.99 13.35
C LYS A 3 -3.75 -4.95 14.30
N GLN A 4 -3.05 -4.59 15.38
CA GLN A 4 -3.52 -3.58 16.31
C GLN A 4 -3.49 -2.19 15.67
N THR A 5 -2.44 -1.87 14.91
CA THR A 5 -2.32 -0.61 14.16
C THR A 5 -3.45 -0.46 13.16
N ILE A 6 -3.70 -1.50 12.34
CA ILE A 6 -4.79 -1.53 11.36
C ILE A 6 -6.13 -1.28 12.04
N ARG A 7 -6.38 -1.93 13.19
CA ARG A 7 -7.61 -1.76 13.95
C ARG A 7 -7.80 -0.32 14.42
N VAL A 8 -6.76 0.31 14.98
CA VAL A 8 -6.82 1.71 15.42
C VAL A 8 -7.05 2.65 14.24
N VAL A 9 -6.37 2.42 13.12
CA VAL A 9 -6.58 3.23 11.89
C VAL A 9 -8.03 3.14 11.43
N LYS A 10 -8.61 1.94 11.33
CA LYS A 10 -10.01 1.77 10.91
C LYS A 10 -11.02 2.32 11.94
N GLN A 11 -10.66 2.42 13.23
CA GLN A 11 -11.51 3.08 14.23
C GLN A 11 -11.58 4.60 14.02
N VAL A 12 -10.47 5.23 13.64
CA VAL A 12 -10.38 6.69 13.45
C VAL A 12 -10.79 7.10 12.03
N LEU A 13 -10.40 6.30 11.04
CA LEU A 13 -10.66 6.51 9.62
C LEU A 13 -11.14 5.20 8.97
N PRO A 14 -12.43 4.85 9.10
CA PRO A 14 -12.98 3.59 8.60
C PRO A 14 -12.75 3.36 7.10
N GLN A 15 -12.82 4.44 6.31
CA GLN A 15 -12.58 4.46 4.87
C GLN A 15 -11.10 4.49 4.46
N ALA A 16 -10.15 4.43 5.39
CA ALA A 16 -8.72 4.38 5.05
C ALA A 16 -8.43 3.16 4.18
N CYS A 17 -7.82 3.36 3.01
CA CYS A 17 -7.28 2.25 2.22
C CYS A 17 -5.99 1.78 2.88
N ILE A 18 -5.93 0.51 3.27
CA ILE A 18 -4.77 -0.09 3.93
C ILE A 18 -4.04 -0.99 2.94
N VAL A 19 -2.80 -0.58 2.63
CA VAL A 19 -1.85 -1.32 1.81
C VAL A 19 -0.71 -1.80 2.70
N SER A 20 -0.29 -3.06 2.56
CA SER A 20 0.87 -3.60 3.27
C SER A 20 1.88 -4.23 2.32
N GLY A 21 3.16 -3.97 2.55
CA GLY A 21 4.28 -4.59 1.82
C GLY A 21 5.32 -5.18 2.77
N GLY A 22 6.43 -5.63 2.21
CA GLY A 22 7.60 -6.12 2.95
C GLY A 22 7.67 -7.65 3.10
N PRO A 23 8.62 -8.16 3.91
CA PRO A 23 8.93 -9.59 4.00
C PRO A 23 7.73 -10.44 4.43
N HIS A 24 6.88 -9.90 5.30
CA HIS A 24 5.74 -10.63 5.86
C HIS A 24 4.60 -10.84 4.84
N PRO A 25 4.09 -9.82 4.12
CA PRO A 25 3.23 -10.04 2.96
C PRO A 25 3.86 -10.90 1.86
N THR A 26 5.19 -10.85 1.71
CA THR A 26 5.90 -11.69 0.73
C THR A 26 5.86 -13.17 1.07
N ALA A 27 6.06 -13.51 2.35
CA ALA A 27 6.08 -14.89 2.83
C ALA A 27 4.68 -15.52 2.92
N TYR A 28 3.67 -14.74 3.32
CA TYR A 28 2.33 -15.26 3.65
C TYR A 28 1.25 -14.87 2.64
N GLY A 29 1.48 -13.90 1.77
CA GLY A 29 0.65 -13.57 0.61
C GLY A 29 -0.86 -13.59 0.84
N ASP A 30 -1.51 -14.51 0.15
CA ASP A 30 -2.94 -14.77 0.12
C ASP A 30 -3.54 -15.19 1.49
N ALA A 31 -2.75 -15.85 2.34
CA ALA A 31 -3.18 -16.18 3.70
C ALA A 31 -3.41 -14.92 4.55
N LEU A 32 -2.69 -13.82 4.28
CA LEU A 32 -2.89 -12.56 4.99
C LEU A 32 -4.24 -11.91 4.66
N LEU A 33 -4.58 -11.83 3.37
CA LEU A 33 -5.87 -11.26 2.92
C LEU A 33 -7.06 -12.11 3.38
N SER A 34 -6.85 -13.42 3.54
CA SER A 34 -7.87 -14.33 4.08
C SER A 34 -8.06 -14.15 5.59
N ALA A 35 -6.97 -13.93 6.34
CA ALA A 35 -7.00 -13.79 7.80
C ALA A 35 -7.33 -12.37 8.29
N MET A 36 -7.23 -11.36 7.42
CA MET A 36 -7.40 -9.94 7.75
C MET A 36 -8.19 -9.23 6.65
N SER A 37 -9.50 -9.09 6.86
CA SER A 37 -10.41 -8.44 5.92
C SER A 37 -10.19 -6.93 5.84
N GLU A 38 -9.56 -6.32 6.84
CA GLU A 38 -9.28 -4.89 6.89
C GLU A 38 -8.14 -4.44 5.97
N LEU A 39 -7.34 -5.38 5.47
CA LEU A 39 -6.32 -5.13 4.46
C LEU A 39 -6.96 -5.07 3.08
N ASP A 40 -6.78 -3.97 2.37
CA ASP A 40 -7.37 -3.76 1.04
C ASP A 40 -6.45 -4.30 -0.06
N PHE A 41 -5.14 -4.06 0.07
CA PHE A 41 -4.13 -4.48 -0.91
C PHE A 41 -2.84 -4.96 -0.24
N LEU A 42 -2.12 -5.87 -0.90
CA LEU A 42 -0.77 -6.26 -0.51
C LEU A 42 0.19 -6.14 -1.69
N PHE A 43 1.45 -5.82 -1.40
CA PHE A 43 2.55 -6.05 -2.34
C PHE A 43 3.46 -7.15 -1.81
N PHE A 44 3.85 -8.07 -2.71
CA PHE A 44 4.87 -9.09 -2.42
C PHE A 44 6.15 -8.80 -3.21
N GLY A 45 7.29 -9.02 -2.54
CA GLY A 45 8.63 -8.54 -2.90
C GLY A 45 8.64 -7.05 -3.22
N GLU A 46 9.22 -6.69 -4.37
CA GLU A 46 9.44 -5.30 -4.77
C GLU A 46 8.12 -4.60 -5.18
N ALA A 47 7.98 -3.33 -4.79
CA ALA A 47 6.77 -2.53 -4.97
C ALA A 47 7.02 -1.20 -5.70
N GLU A 48 8.24 -0.96 -6.15
CA GLU A 48 8.76 0.28 -6.73
C GLU A 48 7.98 0.65 -8.00
N GLU A 49 7.64 -0.33 -8.83
CA GLU A 49 6.77 -0.11 -9.99
C GLU A 49 5.28 -0.20 -9.66
N GLY A 50 4.89 -1.15 -8.80
CA GLY A 50 3.50 -1.49 -8.55
C GLY A 50 2.77 -0.46 -7.69
N PHE A 51 3.42 0.01 -6.62
CA PHE A 51 2.81 0.91 -5.66
C PHE A 51 2.45 2.29 -6.25
N PRO A 52 3.31 2.94 -7.07
CA PRO A 52 2.93 4.18 -7.75
C PRO A 52 1.76 4.00 -8.73
N LYS A 53 1.68 2.86 -9.42
CA LYS A 53 0.55 2.54 -10.31
C LYS A 53 -0.75 2.42 -9.52
N LEU A 54 -0.73 1.71 -8.40
CA LEU A 54 -1.88 1.61 -7.50
C LEU A 54 -2.30 2.99 -6.96
N GLY A 55 -1.34 3.79 -6.50
CA GLY A 55 -1.60 5.13 -5.97
C GLY A 55 -2.23 6.06 -7.01
N ARG A 56 -1.74 6.03 -8.26
CA ARG A 56 -2.33 6.78 -9.37
C ARG A 56 -3.78 6.36 -9.62
N LEU A 57 -4.01 5.06 -9.69
CA LEU A 57 -5.31 4.48 -9.96
C LEU A 57 -6.32 4.81 -8.85
N LEU A 58 -5.93 4.72 -7.58
CA LEU A 58 -6.74 5.11 -6.43
C LEU A 58 -7.07 6.61 -6.42
N ARG A 59 -6.12 7.45 -6.82
CA ARG A 59 -6.33 8.91 -6.90
C ARG A 59 -7.33 9.28 -8.00
N GLU A 60 -7.26 8.61 -9.14
CA GLU A 60 -8.09 8.92 -10.31
C GLU A 60 -9.51 8.36 -10.19
N ASN A 61 -9.67 7.19 -9.55
CA ASN A 61 -10.95 6.49 -9.50
C ASN A 61 -11.59 6.47 -8.12
N GLY A 62 -10.89 6.88 -7.06
CA GLY A 62 -11.31 6.63 -5.68
C GLY A 62 -11.17 5.15 -5.28
N THR A 63 -11.41 4.84 -4.01
CA THR A 63 -11.22 3.46 -3.48
C THR A 63 -12.36 2.50 -3.80
N ASN A 64 -13.57 3.01 -4.04
CA ASN A 64 -14.79 2.19 -4.10
C ASN A 64 -15.28 1.91 -5.53
N THR A 65 -14.62 2.47 -6.53
CA THR A 65 -15.08 2.49 -7.93
C THR A 65 -14.02 2.04 -8.91
N ILE A 66 -13.02 1.30 -8.43
CA ILE A 66 -11.95 0.75 -9.25
C ILE A 66 -12.46 -0.41 -10.09
N ASP A 67 -12.20 -0.33 -11.40
CA ASP A 67 -12.31 -1.48 -12.28
C ASP A 67 -11.21 -2.50 -11.95
N PHE A 68 -11.62 -3.71 -11.54
CA PHE A 68 -10.72 -4.81 -11.22
C PHE A 68 -9.87 -5.26 -12.41
N SER A 69 -10.28 -4.97 -13.65
CA SER A 69 -9.46 -5.24 -14.83
C SER A 69 -8.12 -4.49 -14.77
N LEU A 70 -8.15 -3.23 -14.33
CA LEU A 70 -6.98 -2.36 -14.22
C LEU A 70 -6.04 -2.78 -13.08
N LEU A 71 -6.57 -3.44 -12.05
CA LEU A 71 -5.75 -3.99 -10.97
C LEU A 71 -4.88 -5.15 -11.45
N GLY A 72 -5.28 -5.89 -12.49
CA GLY A 72 -4.53 -7.02 -13.04
C GLY A 72 -3.15 -6.64 -13.61
N ASP A 73 -2.99 -5.39 -14.03
CA ASP A 73 -1.76 -4.88 -14.66
C ASP A 73 -0.75 -4.31 -13.66
N ILE A 74 -1.07 -4.32 -12.36
CA ILE A 74 -0.21 -3.78 -11.31
C ILE A 74 0.77 -4.88 -10.85
N PRO A 75 2.09 -4.75 -11.11
CA PRO A 75 3.05 -5.78 -10.74
C PRO A 75 3.14 -5.99 -9.24
N GLY A 76 3.28 -7.25 -8.80
CA GLY A 76 3.45 -7.60 -7.39
C GLY A 76 2.22 -7.38 -6.50
N LEU A 77 1.08 -6.94 -7.05
CA LEU A 77 -0.14 -6.71 -6.30
C LEU A 77 -0.88 -8.01 -5.94
N ILE A 78 -1.37 -8.08 -4.71
CA ILE A 78 -2.35 -9.06 -4.26
C ILE A 78 -3.60 -8.31 -3.80
N TYR A 79 -4.77 -8.72 -4.26
CA TYR A 79 -6.04 -8.06 -3.99
C TYR A 79 -7.21 -9.05 -3.99
N ARG A 80 -8.36 -8.64 -3.45
CA ARG A 80 -9.63 -9.38 -3.60
C ARG A 80 -10.42 -8.77 -4.75
N ASN A 81 -10.90 -9.58 -5.69
CA ASN A 81 -11.72 -9.10 -6.79
C ASN A 81 -13.18 -8.82 -6.37
N ASP A 82 -14.02 -8.44 -7.33
CA ASP A 82 -15.47 -8.26 -7.20
C ASP A 82 -16.20 -9.46 -6.57
N LYS A 83 -15.68 -10.67 -6.78
CA LYS A 83 -16.20 -11.93 -6.23
C LYS A 83 -15.59 -12.29 -4.87
N GLY A 84 -14.76 -11.42 -4.29
CA GLY A 84 -14.04 -11.67 -3.04
C GLY A 84 -12.88 -12.67 -3.14
N LEU A 85 -12.54 -13.14 -4.35
CA LEU A 85 -11.46 -14.08 -4.58
C LEU A 85 -10.11 -13.38 -4.57
N VAL A 86 -9.13 -13.97 -3.89
CA VAL A 86 -7.76 -13.45 -3.85
C VAL A 86 -7.10 -13.67 -5.22
N ARG A 87 -6.54 -12.59 -5.76
CA ARG A 87 -5.76 -12.55 -7.00
C ARG A 87 -4.34 -12.10 -6.67
N LYS A 88 -3.36 -12.71 -7.32
CA LYS A 88 -1.93 -12.40 -7.18
C LYS A 88 -1.35 -12.16 -8.56
N ASN A 89 -0.89 -10.93 -8.80
CA ASN A 89 -0.31 -10.56 -10.08
C ASN A 89 1.15 -10.99 -10.16
N LYS A 90 1.69 -11.06 -11.38
CA LYS A 90 3.11 -11.36 -11.59
C LYS A 90 3.98 -10.22 -11.06
N GLN A 91 5.14 -10.56 -10.48
CA GLN A 91 6.16 -9.57 -10.12
C GLN A 91 6.87 -9.01 -11.36
N SER A 92 7.27 -7.76 -11.23
CA SER A 92 8.27 -7.12 -12.09
C SER A 92 9.50 -6.86 -11.23
N PHE A 93 10.68 -7.01 -11.82
CA PHE A 93 11.95 -6.69 -11.18
C PHE A 93 12.61 -5.61 -12.01
N GLU A 94 12.91 -4.48 -11.39
CA GLU A 94 13.73 -3.47 -12.03
C GLU A 94 15.12 -4.05 -12.26
N LYS A 95 15.57 -4.03 -13.52
CA LYS A 95 16.89 -4.56 -13.90
C LYS A 95 17.98 -3.52 -13.69
N ASN A 96 17.61 -2.25 -13.66
CA ASN A 96 18.53 -1.15 -13.46
C ASN A 96 18.32 -0.52 -12.07
N LEU A 97 19.10 -0.96 -11.09
CA LEU A 97 19.03 -0.45 -9.72
C LEU A 97 19.36 1.05 -9.63
N ASP A 98 20.14 1.58 -10.56
CA ASP A 98 20.48 3.00 -10.62
C ASP A 98 19.30 3.86 -11.13
N ALA A 99 18.28 3.23 -11.72
CA ALA A 99 17.04 3.91 -12.10
C ALA A 99 16.07 4.07 -10.92
N LEU A 100 16.33 3.40 -9.79
CA LEU A 100 15.53 3.58 -8.58
C LEU A 100 15.83 4.93 -7.94
N VAL A 101 14.77 5.65 -7.55
CA VAL A 101 14.90 6.90 -6.82
C VAL A 101 15.69 6.64 -5.53
N GLN A 102 16.75 7.43 -5.33
CA GLN A 102 17.55 7.39 -4.12
C GLN A 102 16.64 7.51 -2.91
N HIS A 103 16.76 6.60 -1.94
CA HIS A 103 15.95 6.64 -0.72
C HIS A 103 16.01 8.05 -0.15
N THR A 104 14.85 8.67 0.01
CA THR A 104 14.76 9.94 0.69
C THR A 104 15.25 9.69 2.12
N GLY A 105 16.44 10.19 2.46
CA GLY A 105 17.11 10.07 3.76
C GLY A 105 16.33 10.68 4.93
N ASN A 106 15.02 10.87 4.78
CA ASN A 106 14.07 11.44 5.72
C ASN A 106 14.06 10.73 7.08
N ILE A 107 14.56 9.49 7.16
CA ILE A 107 14.77 8.79 8.44
C ILE A 107 15.76 9.54 9.35
N LEU A 108 16.75 10.25 8.78
CA LEU A 108 17.73 11.02 9.54
C LEU A 108 17.22 12.42 9.93
N ASP A 109 16.11 12.88 9.34
CA ASP A 109 15.54 14.22 9.50
C ASP A 109 14.23 14.21 10.32
N ASN A 110 14.13 13.30 11.28
CA ASN A 110 12.89 13.04 12.01
C ASN A 110 12.40 14.26 12.82
N GLU A 111 13.32 15.07 13.37
CA GLU A 111 12.97 16.26 14.15
C GLU A 111 12.40 17.40 13.28
N SER A 112 12.93 17.62 12.08
CA SER A 112 12.45 18.70 11.20
C SER A 112 11.05 18.37 10.65
N ILE A 113 10.79 17.09 10.36
CA ILE A 113 9.48 16.61 9.91
C ILE A 113 8.44 16.71 11.03
N LEU A 114 8.77 16.27 12.26
CA LEU A 114 7.87 16.38 13.42
C LEU A 114 7.57 17.84 13.76
N ASN A 115 8.58 18.72 13.77
CA ASN A 115 8.39 20.13 14.06
C ASN A 115 7.52 20.82 13.00
N ASN A 116 7.67 20.49 11.73
CA ASN A 116 6.84 21.06 10.66
C ASN A 116 5.39 20.54 10.69
N TRP A 117 5.16 19.31 11.15
CA TRP A 117 3.81 18.77 11.37
C TRP A 117 3.11 19.36 12.61
N LEU A 118 3.86 19.61 13.70
CA LEU A 118 3.32 20.17 14.94
C LEU A 118 3.05 21.68 14.86
N THR A 119 3.76 22.39 13.99
CA THR A 119 3.67 23.85 13.86
C THR A 119 2.71 24.33 12.78
N LYS A 120 2.23 23.45 11.89
CA LYS A 120 1.21 23.83 10.91
C LYS A 120 -0.13 24.05 11.61
N PRO A 121 -0.77 25.23 11.45
CA PRO A 121 -2.10 25.45 12.00
C PRO A 121 -3.05 24.45 11.35
N LYS A 122 -3.72 23.65 12.19
CA LYS A 122 -4.81 22.78 11.74
C LYS A 122 -5.93 23.69 11.24
N GLY A 123 -6.10 23.74 9.92
CA GLY A 123 -7.14 24.53 9.27
C GLY A 123 -8.51 24.18 9.84
N LYS A 124 -9.33 25.23 10.03
CA LYS A 124 -10.72 25.17 10.50
C LYS A 124 -11.65 24.49 9.50
#